data_AF-A0AA88PY87-F1
#
_entry.id   AF-A0AA88PY87-F1
#
_cell.length_a   1.000
_cell.length_b   1.000
_cell.length_c   1.000
_cell.angle_alpha   90.00
_cell.angle_beta   90.00
_cell.angle_gamma   90.00
#
_symmetry.space_group_name_H-M   'P 1'
#
loop_
_entity.id
_entity.type
_entity.pdbx_description
1 polymer ?
#
loop_
_entity_poly.entity_id
_entity_poly.type
_entity_poly.pdbx_seq_one_letter_code
_entity_poly.pdbx_strand_id
1 'polypeptide(L)'
;MRCFGPEEAVKITLDILRKMNLNHVAEELENKQKQDQADSSIEDPASVGAKIKPINATSTNIVPRTRKDFLKYFHQLTLDLNTVNEFLCLSENNRCGKVR
;
A
#
# COMPACT_ATOMS: atom_id res chain seq x y z
N MET A 1 -2.77 -17.55 4.48
CA MET A 1 -2.58 -16.18 4.98
C MET A 1 -3.97 -15.57 5.16
N ARG A 2 -4.35 -15.15 6.37
CA ARG A 2 -5.67 -14.56 6.62
C ARG A 2 -5.61 -13.09 6.21
N CYS A 3 -6.54 -12.65 5.37
CA CYS A 3 -6.72 -11.24 5.02
C CYS A 3 -7.71 -10.62 6.01
N PHE A 4 -7.46 -9.39 6.44
CA PHE A 4 -8.39 -8.64 7.26
C PHE A 4 -9.51 -8.04 6.40
N GLY A 5 -10.73 -8.04 6.92
CA GLY A 5 -11.87 -7.37 6.28
C GLY A 5 -11.68 -5.86 6.24
N PRO A 6 -12.45 -5.14 5.40
CA PRO A 6 -12.30 -3.70 5.23
C PRO A 6 -12.48 -2.93 6.55
N GLU A 7 -13.42 -3.31 7.42
CA GLU A 7 -13.61 -2.63 8.72
C GLU A 7 -12.41 -2.88 9.66
N GLU A 8 -11.90 -4.11 9.71
CA GLU A 8 -10.75 -4.45 10.54
C GLU A 8 -9.46 -3.78 10.05
N ALA A 9 -9.27 -3.73 8.73
CA ALA A 9 -8.12 -3.07 8.12
C ALA A 9 -8.08 -1.57 8.44
N VAL A 10 -9.24 -0.91 8.42
CA VAL A 10 -9.38 0.49 8.82
C VAL A 10 -9.00 0.68 10.30
N LYS A 11 -9.53 -0.17 11.19
CA LYS A 11 -9.27 -0.07 12.63
C LYS A 11 -7.79 -0.22 12.96
N ILE A 12 -7.11 -1.20 12.33
CA ILE A 12 -5.67 -1.41 12.46
C ILE A 12 -4.91 -0.16 11.99
N THR A 13 -5.34 0.44 10.88
CA THR A 13 -4.70 1.64 10.33
C THR A 13 -4.83 2.84 11.26
N LEU A 14 -6.02 3.07 11.83
CA LEU A 14 -6.25 4.15 12.79
C LEU A 14 -5.42 3.99 14.07
N ASP A 15 -5.29 2.76 14.59
CA ASP A 15 -4.46 2.46 15.76
C ASP A 15 -2.97 2.74 15.52
N ILE A 16 -2.46 2.43 14.32
CA ILE A 16 -1.08 2.73 13.93
C ILE A 16 -0.86 4.24 13.86
N LEU A 17 -1.77 4.98 13.20
CA LEU A 17 -1.67 6.43 13.06
C LEU A 17 -1.65 7.14 14.42
N ARG A 18 -2.48 6.71 15.36
CA ARG A 18 -2.50 7.23 16.74
C ARG A 18 -1.21 6.90 17.50
N LYS A 19 -0.67 5.68 17.34
CA LYS A 19 0.63 5.29 17.93
C LYS A 19 1.81 6.10 17.36
N MET A 20 1.71 6.55 16.12
CA MET A 20 2.71 7.41 15.48
C MET A 20 2.52 8.90 15.77
N ASN A 21 1.55 9.26 16.64
CA ASN A 21 1.18 10.65 16.92
C ASN A 21 0.73 11.44 15.67
N LEU A 22 0.21 10.75 14.65
CA LEU A 22 -0.36 11.32 13.42
C LEU A 22 -1.87 11.50 13.55
N ASN A 23 -2.31 12.14 14.65
CA ASN A 23 -3.72 12.20 15.04
C ASN A 23 -4.59 12.92 14.00
N HIS A 24 -4.07 13.99 13.38
CA HIS A 24 -4.77 14.72 12.32
C HIS A 24 -5.12 13.82 11.12
N VAL A 25 -4.19 12.94 10.72
CA VAL A 25 -4.38 12.03 9.59
C VAL A 25 -5.37 10.91 9.95
N ALA A 26 -5.37 10.46 11.21
CA ALA A 26 -6.36 9.49 11.69
C ALA A 26 -7.78 10.07 11.67
N GLU A 27 -7.94 11.33 12.07
CA GLU A 27 -9.23 12.03 12.10
C GLU A 27 -9.78 12.27 10.68
N GLU A 28 -8.92 12.69 9.74
CA GLU A 28 -9.31 12.80 8.32
C GLU A 28 -9.81 11.47 7.74
N LEU A 29 -9.18 10.36 8.10
CA LEU A 29 -9.56 9.03 7.61
C LEU A 29 -10.92 8.59 8.16
N GLU A 30 -11.19 8.84 9.43
CA GLU A 30 -12.47 8.52 10.06
C GLU A 30 -13.62 9.36 9.48
N ASN A 31 -13.36 10.65 9.21
CA ASN A 31 -14.36 11.56 8.67
C ASN A 31 -14.75 11.22 7.21
N LYS A 32 -13.79 10.77 6.39
CA LYS A 32 -14.06 10.34 5.01
C LYS A 32 -14.98 9.13 4.95
N GLN A 33 -14.85 8.18 5.88
CA GLN A 33 -15.71 7.00 5.92
C GLN A 33 -17.15 7.29 6.32
N LYS A 34 -17.38 8.30 7.16
CA LYS A 34 -18.72 8.75 7.51
C LYS A 34 -19.43 9.46 6.35
N GLN A 35 -18.69 9.92 5.34
CA GLN A 35 -19.23 10.70 4.22
C GLN A 35 -19.77 9.81 3.08
N ASP A 36 -19.21 8.61 2.89
CA ASP A 36 -19.63 7.65 1.86
C ASP A 36 -20.84 6.79 2.28
N GLN A 37 -21.25 6.84 3.55
CA GLN A 37 -22.34 6.01 4.11
C GLN A 37 -23.70 6.72 4.16
N ALA A 38 -23.78 7.97 3.67
CA ALA A 38 -25.02 8.74 3.60
C ALA A 38 -25.80 8.58 2.28
N ASP A 39 -25.25 7.88 1.27
CA ASP A 39 -25.78 7.88 -0.10
C ASP A 39 -26.01 6.47 -0.68
N SER A 40 -26.44 5.53 0.16
CA SER A 40 -26.99 4.25 -0.34
C SER A 40 -28.25 3.87 0.43
N SER A 41 -29.30 4.65 0.24
CA SER A 41 -30.66 4.15 0.35
C SER A 41 -31.42 4.55 -0.91
N ILE A 42 -32.15 3.58 -1.45
CA ILE A 42 -33.17 3.62 -2.52
C ILE A 42 -32.75 3.04 -3.88
N GLU A 43 -33.21 1.79 -4.05
CA GLU A 43 -33.93 1.18 -5.18
C GLU A 43 -33.43 1.30 -6.64
N ASP A 44 -33.51 0.15 -7.32
CA ASP A 44 -33.47 -0.04 -8.76
C ASP A 44 -34.51 0.85 -9.47
N PRO A 45 -34.12 1.62 -10.50
CA PRO A 45 -34.67 1.29 -11.80
C PRO A 45 -33.72 1.55 -12.99
N ALA A 46 -33.64 0.53 -13.85
CA ALA A 46 -33.69 0.63 -15.32
C ALA A 46 -32.62 1.46 -16.08
N SER A 47 -31.89 0.70 -16.92
CA SER A 47 -31.20 1.07 -18.16
C SER A 47 -31.67 2.36 -18.86
N VAL A 48 -30.79 3.37 -18.91
CA VAL A 48 -30.69 4.31 -20.04
C VAL A 48 -29.23 4.49 -20.43
N GLY A 49 -28.93 4.10 -21.67
CA GLY A 49 -27.59 4.14 -22.25
C GLY A 49 -27.12 5.57 -22.49
N ALA A 50 -26.17 6.03 -21.69
CA ALA A 50 -25.28 7.12 -22.05
C ALA A 50 -23.96 6.52 -22.55
N LYS A 51 -23.64 6.69 -23.83
CA LYS A 51 -22.33 6.36 -24.40
C LYS A 51 -21.28 7.30 -23.81
N ILE A 52 -20.73 6.94 -22.66
CA ILE A 52 -19.56 7.60 -22.10
C ILE A 52 -18.37 7.15 -22.95
N LYS A 53 -17.86 8.05 -23.80
CA LYS A 53 -16.53 7.87 -24.39
C LYS A 53 -15.54 7.72 -23.22
N PRO A 54 -14.67 6.69 -23.20
CA PRO A 54 -13.70 6.57 -22.14
C PRO A 54 -12.77 7.77 -22.25
N ILE A 55 -12.92 8.71 -21.33
CA ILE A 55 -11.90 9.69 -21.03
C ILE A 55 -10.77 8.83 -20.48
N ASN A 56 -9.82 8.51 -21.34
CA ASN A 56 -8.50 8.01 -21.00
C ASN A 56 -7.74 9.14 -20.29
N ALA A 57 -8.29 9.57 -19.16
CA ALA A 57 -7.56 10.19 -18.09
C ALA A 57 -6.48 9.19 -17.74
N THR A 58 -5.30 9.46 -18.26
CA THR A 58 -4.07 8.76 -17.93
C THR A 58 -3.81 9.13 -16.48
N SER A 59 -4.50 8.44 -15.59
CA SER A 59 -4.21 8.45 -14.18
C SER A 59 -2.76 8.02 -14.09
N THR A 60 -1.91 8.99 -13.81
CA THR A 60 -0.50 8.88 -13.50
C THR A 60 -0.37 8.01 -12.25
N ASN A 61 -0.58 6.72 -12.43
CA ASN A 61 -0.42 5.70 -11.42
C ASN A 61 0.98 5.13 -11.68
N ILE A 62 2.01 5.83 -11.20
CA ILE A 62 3.39 5.33 -11.11
C ILE A 62 3.46 4.25 -10.01
N VAL A 63 2.41 3.46 -9.86
CA VAL A 63 2.46 2.20 -9.14
C VAL A 63 3.04 1.25 -10.16
N PRO A 64 4.29 0.80 -10.01
CA PRO A 64 4.87 -0.15 -10.93
C PRO A 64 4.01 -1.41 -10.82
N ARG A 65 3.35 -1.82 -11.93
CA ARG A 65 2.46 -3.00 -11.93
C ARG A 65 3.15 -4.21 -12.54
N THR A 66 4.25 -4.00 -13.26
CA THR A 66 5.04 -5.08 -13.86
C THR A 66 6.45 -5.11 -13.29
N ARG A 67 7.09 -6.30 -13.33
CA ARG A 67 8.50 -6.46 -12.93
C ARG A 67 9.43 -5.49 -13.65
N LYS A 68 9.15 -5.17 -14.92
CA LYS A 68 9.94 -4.23 -15.72
C LYS A 68 9.84 -2.80 -15.18
N ASP A 69 8.67 -2.39 -14.70
CA ASP A 69 8.46 -1.05 -14.15
C ASP A 69 9.25 -0.86 -12.84
N PHE A 70 9.29 -1.89 -11.99
CA PHE A 70 10.09 -1.86 -10.75
C PHE A 70 11.60 -1.83 -11.02
N LEU A 71 12.07 -2.52 -12.06
CA LEU A 71 13.49 -2.55 -12.43
C LEU A 71 14.06 -1.17 -12.77
N LYS A 72 13.22 -0.21 -13.18
CA LYS A 72 13.64 1.19 -13.38
C LYS A 72 14.26 1.81 -12.12
N TYR A 73 13.90 1.31 -10.94
CA TYR A 73 14.36 1.81 -9.64
C TYR A 73 15.39 0.89 -8.98
N PHE A 74 15.85 -0.15 -9.68
CA PHE A 74 16.77 -1.14 -9.13
C PHE A 74 18.15 -0.53 -8.84
N HIS A 75 18.66 -0.81 -7.64
CA HIS A 75 20.03 -0.50 -7.23
C HIS A 75 20.68 -1.76 -6.65
N GLN A 76 21.98 -1.92 -6.89
CA GLN A 76 22.73 -3.02 -6.29
C GLN A 76 22.99 -2.74 -4.81
N LEU A 77 22.38 -3.52 -3.93
CA LEU A 77 22.58 -3.43 -2.49
C LEU A 77 23.70 -4.39 -2.04
N THR A 78 24.54 -3.92 -1.13
CA THR A 78 25.60 -4.71 -0.47
C THR A 78 25.45 -4.59 1.04
N LEU A 79 25.66 -5.68 1.78
CA LEU A 79 25.62 -5.65 3.24
C LEU A 79 26.85 -4.91 3.79
N ASP A 80 26.61 -4.02 4.74
CA ASP A 80 27.66 -3.29 5.44
C ASP A 80 28.28 -4.18 6.52
N LEU A 81 29.59 -4.39 6.40
CA LEU A 81 30.38 -5.21 7.33
C LEU A 81 30.30 -4.69 8.77
N ASN A 82 30.18 -3.38 8.97
CA ASN A 82 30.12 -2.80 10.31
C ASN A 82 28.78 -3.04 11.00
N THR A 83 27.74 -3.39 10.25
CA THR A 83 26.40 -3.70 10.75
C THR A 83 26.13 -5.21 10.85
N VAL A 84 27.05 -6.04 10.33
CA VAL A 84 26.84 -7.49 10.24
C VAL A 84 27.08 -8.19 11.57
N ASN A 85 26.15 -9.07 11.94
CA ASN A 85 26.21 -9.87 13.15
C ASN A 85 27.31 -10.97 13.06
N GLU A 86 28.01 -11.24 14.16
CA GLU A 86 29.13 -12.22 14.22
C GLU A 86 28.72 -13.66 13.88
N PHE A 87 27.45 -14.01 14.06
CA PHE A 87 26.89 -15.31 13.66
C PHE A 87 26.52 -15.40 12.18
N LEU A 88 26.70 -14.31 11.43
CA LEU A 88 26.40 -14.25 10.00
C LEU A 88 27.70 -14.35 9.19
N CYS A 89 27.80 -15.39 8.37
CA CYS A 89 28.86 -15.50 7.37
C CYS A 89 28.43 -14.83 6.07
N LEU A 90 29.22 -13.88 5.59
CA LEU A 90 29.01 -13.23 4.30
C LEU A 90 29.84 -13.89 3.20
N SER A 91 29.25 -14.01 2.01
CA SER A 91 29.91 -14.45 0.79
C SER A 91 29.45 -13.62 -0.42
N GLU A 92 30.07 -13.85 -1.59
CA GLU A 92 29.74 -13.16 -2.85
C GLU A 92 29.76 -11.63 -2.76
N ASN A 93 30.83 -11.07 -2.18
CA ASN A 93 30.98 -9.63 -1.97
C ASN A 93 29.84 -9.04 -1.10
N ASN A 94 29.53 -9.69 0.01
CA ASN A 94 28.51 -9.27 0.98
C ASN A 94 27.08 -9.25 0.39
N ARG A 95 26.80 -10.13 -0.59
CA ARG A 95 25.47 -10.28 -1.20
C ARG A 95 24.73 -11.53 -0.74
N CYS A 96 25.43 -12.50 -0.15
CA CYS A 96 24.84 -13.69 0.44
C CYS A 96 25.23 -13.77 1.92
N GLY A 97 24.23 -13.91 2.80
CA GLY A 97 24.43 -14.16 4.23
C GLY A 97 23.96 -15.56 4.58
N LYS A 98 24.77 -16.31 5.34
CA LYS A 98 24.39 -17.59 5.94
C LYS A 98 24.52 -17.48 7.45
N VAL A 99 23.51 -17.95 8.17
CA VAL A 99 23.58 -18.10 9.62
C VAL A 99 24.44 -19.32 9.92
N ARG A 100 25.44 -19.14 10.78
CA ARG A 100 26.31 -20.22 11.26
C ARG A 100 25.60 -21.17 12.21
#